data_AF-A0A954HDD1-F1
#
_entry.id   AF-A0A954HDD1-F1
#
_cell.length_a   1.000
_cell.length_b   1.000
_cell.length_c   1.000
_cell.angle_alpha   90.00
_cell.angle_beta   90.00
_cell.angle_gamma   90.00
#
_symmetry.space_group_name_H-M   'P 1'
#
loop_
_entity.id
_entity.type
_entity.pdbx_description
1 polymer ?
#
loop_
_entity_poly.entity_id
_entity_poly.type
_entity_poly.pdbx_seq_one_letter_code
_entity_poly.pdbx_strand_id
1 'polypeptide(L)'
;MKTSFISRTENSRCNEQRRGAAAVEFALTAPIFLILIMGVVELGTVLDVSNKLETAVRGGCRLASTDWVTVVPEGVSLNDKIENDILNYLQAVG
;
A
#
# COMPACT_ATOMS: atom_id res chain seq x y z
N MET A 1 39.68 25.13 61.27
CA MET A 1 38.26 25.32 60.89
C MET A 1 38.10 24.77 59.47
N LYS A 2 37.71 23.49 59.34
CA LYS A 2 37.55 22.77 58.06
C LYS A 2 36.06 22.45 57.92
N THR A 3 35.38 23.12 56.99
CA THR A 3 34.02 22.73 56.59
C THR A 3 34.13 21.79 55.40
N SER A 4 33.83 20.52 55.66
CA SER A 4 33.69 19.47 54.66
C SER A 4 32.43 19.72 53.82
N PHE A 5 32.61 19.98 52.53
CA PHE A 5 31.55 19.97 51.53
C PHE A 5 31.21 18.51 51.18
N ILE A 6 30.00 18.07 51.51
CA ILE A 6 29.47 16.77 51.07
C ILE A 6 28.73 17.02 49.76
N SER A 7 29.32 16.62 48.64
CA SER A 7 28.67 16.60 47.33
C SER A 7 27.82 15.32 47.19
N ARG A 8 26.50 15.50 47.18
CA ARG A 8 25.50 14.45 46.93
C ARG A 8 25.38 14.23 45.42
N THR A 9 26.05 13.21 44.90
CA THR A 9 25.81 12.69 43.54
C THR A 9 24.50 11.91 43.53
N GLU A 10 23.42 12.54 43.09
CA GLU A 10 22.14 11.84 42.93
C GLU A 10 22.08 10.99 41.66
N ASN A 11 21.58 9.77 41.87
CA ASN A 11 21.26 8.70 40.94
C ASN A 11 20.64 9.16 39.60
N SER A 12 21.40 9.07 38.50
CA SER A 12 20.86 9.12 37.13
C SER A 12 20.52 7.74 36.53
N ARG A 13 20.84 6.65 37.23
CA ARG A 13 20.74 5.27 36.68
C ARG A 13 19.30 4.79 36.41
N CYS A 14 18.30 5.32 37.12
CA CYS A 14 16.91 4.85 37.01
C CYS A 14 16.21 5.33 35.72
N ASN A 15 16.56 6.52 35.22
CA ASN A 15 15.94 7.06 33.99
C ASN A 15 16.53 6.40 32.73
N GLU A 16 17.83 6.08 32.72
CA GLU A 16 18.47 5.36 31.62
C GLU A 16 17.96 3.92 31.47
N GLN A 17 17.68 3.22 32.58
CA GLN A 17 17.15 1.86 32.55
C GLN A 17 15.78 1.76 31.87
N ARG A 18 14.88 2.74 32.11
CA ARG A 18 13.57 2.80 31.46
C ARG A 18 13.67 3.06 29.94
N ARG A 19 14.64 3.87 29.52
CA ARG A 19 14.90 4.15 28.10
C ARG A 19 15.42 2.92 27.37
N GLY A 20 16.28 2.12 28.01
CA GLY A 20 16.76 0.85 27.46
C GLY A 20 15.65 -0.19 27.29
N ALA A 21 14.78 -0.34 28.29
CA ALA A 21 13.64 -1.25 28.22
C ALA A 21 12.69 -0.89 27.07
N ALA A 22 12.34 0.39 26.93
CA ALA A 22 11.48 0.87 25.85
C ALA A 22 12.07 0.60 24.45
N ALA A 23 13.39 0.69 24.30
CA ALA A 23 14.06 0.36 23.03
C ALA A 23 13.94 -1.14 22.67
N VAL A 24 14.00 -2.03 23.67
CA VAL A 24 13.86 -3.48 23.47
C VAL A 24 12.41 -3.85 23.15
N GLU A 25 11.45 -3.27 23.86
CA GLU A 25 10.02 -3.47 23.60
C GLU A 25 9.64 -3.05 22.16
N PHE A 26 10.18 -1.90 21.71
CA PHE A 26 10.03 -1.46 20.33
C PHE A 26 10.70 -2.40 19.34
N ALA A 27 11.93 -2.86 19.61
CA ALA A 27 12.64 -3.78 18.72
C ALA A 27 11.90 -5.12 18.51
N LEU A 28 11.14 -5.59 19.51
CA LEU A 28 10.31 -6.79 19.40
C LEU A 28 8.96 -6.54 18.70
N THR A 29 8.36 -5.37 18.90
CA THR A 29 7.02 -5.05 18.36
C THR A 29 7.08 -4.53 16.93
N ALA A 30 8.11 -3.73 16.60
CA ALA A 30 8.26 -3.07 15.31
C ALA A 30 8.25 -4.04 14.12
N PRO A 31 8.92 -5.22 14.13
CA PRO A 31 8.90 -6.13 12.99
C PRO A 31 7.49 -6.59 12.62
N ILE A 32 6.68 -6.99 13.61
CA ILE A 32 5.29 -7.43 13.39
C ILE A 32 4.45 -6.26 12.89
N PHE A 33 4.60 -5.09 13.51
CA PHE A 33 3.87 -3.90 13.12
C PHE A 33 4.18 -3.47 11.67
N LEU A 34 5.45 -3.51 11.26
CA LEU A 34 5.86 -3.19 9.90
C LEU A 34 5.33 -4.21 8.89
N ILE A 35 5.35 -5.51 9.22
CA ILE A 35 4.74 -6.55 8.36
C ILE A 35 3.25 -6.28 8.15
N LEU A 36 2.53 -5.91 9.21
CA LEU A 36 1.11 -5.59 9.09
C LEU A 36 0.85 -4.35 8.21
N ILE A 37 1.65 -3.29 8.37
CA ILE A 37 1.55 -2.11 7.51
C ILE A 37 1.80 -2.48 6.05
N MET A 38 2.89 -3.20 5.77
CA MET A 38 3.22 -3.63 4.40
C MET A 38 2.09 -4.50 3.83
N GLY A 39 1.56 -5.44 4.61
CA GLY A 39 0.42 -6.25 4.20
C GLY A 39 -0.81 -5.42 3.83
N VAL A 40 -1.13 -4.38 4.60
CA VAL A 40 -2.25 -3.48 4.28
C VAL A 40 -1.98 -2.69 2.99
N VAL A 41 -0.76 -2.18 2.79
CA VAL A 41 -0.38 -1.45 1.57
C VAL A 41 -0.47 -2.36 0.34
N GLU A 42 0.05 -3.58 0.43
CA GLU A 42 -0.01 -4.57 -0.65
C GLU A 42 -1.45 -4.97 -0.96
N LEU A 43 -2.28 -5.23 0.06
CA LEU A 43 -3.70 -5.54 -0.13
C LEU A 43 -4.45 -4.38 -0.79
N GLY A 44 -4.17 -3.13 -0.38
CA GLY A 44 -4.75 -1.95 -1.02
C GLY A 44 -4.42 -1.88 -2.51
N THR A 45 -3.18 -2.17 -2.87
CA THR A 45 -2.72 -2.21 -4.28
C THR A 45 -3.42 -3.30 -5.08
N VAL A 46 -3.57 -4.51 -4.52
CA VAL A 46 -4.27 -5.62 -5.18
C VAL A 46 -5.75 -5.30 -5.40
N LEU A 47 -6.41 -4.72 -4.41
CA LEU A 47 -7.82 -4.31 -4.52
C LEU A 47 -8.00 -3.20 -5.55
N ASP A 48 -7.09 -2.23 -5.61
CA ASP A 48 -7.10 -1.17 -6.61
C ASP A 48 -7.00 -1.74 -8.04
N VAL A 49 -6.01 -2.60 -8.30
CA VAL A 49 -5.84 -3.28 -9.59
C VAL A 49 -7.09 -4.10 -9.95
N SER A 50 -7.68 -4.80 -8.97
CA SER A 50 -8.90 -5.61 -9.19
C SER A 50 -10.09 -4.75 -9.62
N ASN A 51 -10.31 -3.61 -8.96
CA ASN A 51 -11.39 -2.67 -9.30
C ASN A 51 -11.20 -2.05 -10.69
N LYS A 52 -9.97 -1.66 -11.03
CA LYS A 52 -9.63 -1.11 -12.35
C LYS A 52 -9.89 -2.13 -13.45
N LEU A 53 -9.42 -3.37 -13.25
CA LEU A 53 -9.62 -4.46 -14.20
C LEU A 53 -11.10 -4.80 -14.39
N GLU A 54 -11.87 -4.92 -13.31
CA GLU A 54 -13.30 -5.22 -13.39
C GLU A 54 -14.06 -4.13 -14.18
N THR A 55 -13.68 -2.86 -13.99
CA THR A 55 -14.28 -1.75 -14.72
C THR A 55 -13.94 -1.78 -16.21
N ALA A 56 -12.67 -2.05 -16.56
CA ALA A 56 -12.23 -2.20 -17.95
C ALA A 56 -12.99 -3.35 -18.65
N VAL A 57 -13.05 -4.52 -18.00
CA VAL A 57 -13.71 -5.72 -18.51
C VAL A 57 -15.21 -5.48 -18.67
N ARG A 58 -15.89 -4.85 -17.71
CA ARG A 58 -17.31 -4.50 -17.86
C ARG A 58 -17.58 -3.63 -19.09
N GLY A 59 -16.69 -2.68 -19.39
CA GLY A 59 -16.75 -1.89 -20.62
C GLY A 59 -16.64 -2.75 -21.88
N GLY A 60 -15.67 -3.66 -21.91
CA GLY A 60 -15.46 -4.62 -23.00
C GLY A 60 -16.63 -5.60 -23.18
N CYS A 61 -17.17 -6.17 -22.11
CA CYS A 61 -18.33 -7.05 -22.16
C CYS A 61 -19.59 -6.34 -22.69
N ARG A 62 -19.79 -5.07 -22.31
CA ARG A 62 -20.89 -4.27 -22.86
C ARG A 62 -20.75 -4.10 -24.37
N LEU A 63 -19.54 -3.81 -24.86
CA LEU A 63 -19.28 -3.72 -26.30
C LEU A 63 -19.53 -5.06 -27.00
N ALA A 64 -19.05 -6.16 -26.42
CA ALA A 64 -19.24 -7.52 -26.96
C ALA A 64 -20.71 -7.95 -27.02
N SER A 65 -21.52 -7.51 -26.05
CA SER A 65 -22.95 -7.86 -25.95
C SER A 65 -23.85 -6.93 -26.78
N THR A 66 -23.34 -5.81 -27.30
CA THR A 66 -24.12 -4.86 -28.10
C THR A 66 -23.99 -5.20 -29.59
N ASP A 67 -24.88 -4.66 -30.43
CA ASP A 67 -24.70 -4.69 -31.87
C ASP A 67 -23.50 -3.84 -32.30
N TRP A 68 -22.32 -4.46 -32.26
CA TRP A 68 -21.03 -3.82 -32.41
C TRP A 68 -20.68 -3.47 -33.86
N VAL A 69 -21.45 -3.95 -34.84
CA VAL A 69 -21.21 -3.71 -36.28
C VAL A 69 -21.22 -2.23 -36.65
N THR A 70 -21.95 -1.42 -35.89
CA THR A 70 -22.07 0.04 -36.10
C THR A 70 -21.01 0.85 -35.34
N VAL A 71 -20.27 0.21 -34.44
CA VAL A 71 -19.37 0.87 -33.47
C VAL A 71 -17.91 0.51 -33.75
N VAL A 72 -17.66 -0.63 -34.38
CA VAL A 72 -16.33 -1.11 -34.76
C VAL A 72 -16.01 -0.65 -36.19
N PRO A 73 -14.85 -0.01 -36.44
CA PRO A 73 -14.44 0.40 -37.77
C PRO A 73 -14.33 -0.78 -38.75
N GLU A 74 -14.65 -0.53 -40.02
CA GLU A 74 -14.52 -1.55 -41.07
C GLU A 74 -13.08 -2.09 -41.16
N GLY A 75 -12.94 -3.42 -41.23
CA GLY A 75 -11.64 -4.09 -41.31
C GLY A 75 -10.97 -4.38 -39.96
N VAL A 76 -11.58 -4.01 -38.84
CA VAL A 76 -11.08 -4.32 -37.49
C VAL A 76 -11.95 -5.41 -36.85
N SER A 77 -11.32 -6.44 -36.28
CA SER A 77 -12.04 -7.46 -35.52
C SER A 77 -12.56 -6.91 -34.20
N LEU A 78 -13.73 -7.37 -33.75
CA LEU A 78 -14.27 -7.02 -32.43
C LEU A 78 -13.27 -7.30 -31.31
N ASN A 79 -12.56 -8.44 -31.39
CA ASN A 79 -11.60 -8.84 -30.37
C ASN A 79 -10.46 -7.82 -30.25
N ASP A 80 -9.95 -7.33 -31.38
CA ASP A 80 -8.88 -6.33 -31.41
C ASP A 80 -9.34 -5.02 -30.78
N LYS A 81 -10.60 -4.61 -31.02
CA LYS A 81 -11.15 -3.39 -30.42
C LYS A 81 -11.31 -3.53 -28.91
N ILE A 82 -11.84 -4.66 -28.43
CA ILE A 82 -12.04 -4.92 -27.00
C ILE A 82 -10.69 -4.93 -26.27
N GLU A 83 -9.69 -5.61 -26.84
CA GLU A 83 -8.35 -5.67 -26.25
C GLU A 83 -7.75 -4.26 -26.14
N ASN A 84 -7.79 -3.49 -27.23
CA ASN A 84 -7.27 -2.12 -27.23
C ASN A 84 -8.01 -1.21 -26.24
N ASP A 85 -9.33 -1.33 -26.11
CA ASP A 85 -10.09 -0.51 -25.14
C ASP A 85 -9.73 -0.85 -23.69
N ILE A 86 -9.57 -2.14 -23.39
CA ILE A 86 -9.15 -2.59 -22.06
C ILE A 86 -7.73 -2.07 -21.77
N LEU A 87 -6.80 -2.24 -22.71
CA LEU A 87 -5.42 -1.80 -22.56
C LEU A 87 -5.33 -0.28 -22.39
N ASN A 88 -6.04 0.48 -23.22
CA ASN A 88 -6.08 1.94 -23.14
C ASN A 88 -6.67 2.42 -21.81
N TYR A 89 -7.73 1.77 -21.32
CA TYR A 89 -8.31 2.11 -20.01
C TYR A 89 -7.32 1.82 -18.87
N LEU A 90 -6.68 0.66 -18.88
CA LEU A 90 -5.72 0.28 -17.84
C LEU A 90 -4.49 1.20 -17.84
N GLN A 91 -4.01 1.62 -19.01
CA GLN A 91 -2.92 2.59 -19.14
C GLN A 91 -3.31 4.00 -18.71
N ALA A 92 -4.58 4.39 -18.86
CA ALA A 92 -5.06 5.71 -18.46
C ALA A 92 -5.31 5.84 -16.95
N VAL A 93 -5.58 4.72 -16.27
CA VAL A 93 -5.98 4.67 -14.85
C VAL A 93 -4.87 4.13 -13.94
N GLY A 94 -3.81 3.54 -14.52
CA GLY A 94 -2.55 3.19 -13.85
C GLY A 94 -1.60 4.38 -13.78
#